data_AF-A0A8J7G5F2-F1
#
_entry.id   AF-A0A8J7G5F2-F1
#
_cell.length_a   1.000
_cell.length_b   1.000
_cell.length_c   1.000
_cell.angle_alpha   90.00
_cell.angle_beta   90.00
_cell.angle_gamma   90.00
#
_symmetry.space_group_name_H-M   'P 1'
#
loop_
_entity.id
_entity.type
_entity.pdbx_description
1 polymer ?
#
loop_
_entity_poly.entity_id
_entity_poly.type
_entity_poly.pdbx_seq_one_letter_code
_entity_poly.pdbx_strand_id
1 'polypeptide(L)' 'MQVIYPDLATAIHAMCQDWCQQYGYTDPFCRNGEWWAFPPNGVMPVRIRDVLTEEDCQAHWVQIGRVSLALLPDGSFA' A
#
# COMPACT_ATOMS: atom_id res chain seq x y z
N MET A 1 12.97 0.19 14.40
CA MET A 1 13.56 1.29 13.60
C MET A 1 12.38 1.97 12.92
N GLN A 2 12.07 3.22 13.25
CA GLN A 2 10.87 3.88 12.71
C GLN A 2 11.20 4.41 11.31
N VAL A 3 10.47 3.97 10.29
CA VAL A 3 10.68 4.44 8.92
C VAL A 3 10.10 5.84 8.80
N ILE A 4 10.96 6.80 8.44
CA ILE A 4 10.58 8.20 8.22
C ILE A 4 10.53 8.43 6.72
N TYR A 5 9.35 8.73 6.20
CA TYR A 5 9.12 9.02 4.80
C TYR A 5 9.25 10.52 4.52
N PRO A 6 9.75 10.90 3.33
CA PRO A 6 9.91 12.30 2.94
C PRO A 6 8.57 13.00 2.69
N ASP A 7 7.58 12.27 2.20
CA ASP A 7 6.25 12.77 1.86
C ASP A 7 5.20 11.64 1.92
N LEU A 8 3.93 12.03 1.88
CA LEU A 8 2.79 11.12 1.95
C LEU A 8 2.70 10.17 0.75
N ALA A 9 3.00 10.63 -0.46
CA ALA A 9 2.89 9.79 -1.65
C ALA A 9 3.93 8.67 -1.61
N THR A 10 5.15 8.98 -1.18
CA THR A 10 6.21 7.99 -0.97
C THR A 10 5.83 6.97 0.11
N ALA A 11 5.25 7.43 1.22
CA ALA A 11 4.79 6.54 2.30
C ALA A 11 3.69 5.58 1.82
N ILE A 12 2.66 6.12 1.15
CA ILE A 12 1.55 5.35 0.59
C ILE A 12 2.05 4.33 -0.43
N HIS A 13 2.90 4.76 -1.38
CA HIS A 13 3.47 3.85 -2.39
C HIS A 13 4.26 2.72 -1.75
N ALA A 14 5.08 3.02 -0.73
CA ALA A 14 5.85 2.00 -0.02
C ALA A 14 4.94 0.97 0.65
N MET A 15 3.84 1.38 1.29
CA MET A 15 2.88 0.44 1.88
C MET A 15 2.24 -0.49 0.86
N CYS A 16 1.81 0.06 -0.28
CA CYS A 16 1.27 -0.76 -1.37
C CYS A 16 2.33 -1.69 -1.95
N GLN A 17 3.56 -1.21 -2.10
CA GLN A 17 4.67 -1.97 -2.67
C GLN A 17 5.08 -3.13 -1.76
N ASP A 18 5.18 -2.90 -0.45
CA ASP A 18 5.51 -3.93 0.54
C ASP A 18 4.47 -5.05 0.51
N TRP A 19 3.18 -4.70 0.48
CA TRP A 19 2.09 -5.67 0.36
C TRP A 19 2.18 -6.44 -0.97
N CYS A 20 2.39 -5.74 -2.09
CA CYS A 20 2.52 -6.38 -3.39
C CYS A 20 3.68 -7.39 -3.40
N GLN A 21 4.83 -7.03 -2.85
CA GLN A 21 6.00 -7.93 -2.77
C GLN A 21 5.73 -9.14 -1.88
N GLN A 22 5.08 -8.94 -0.73
CA GLN A 22 4.72 -10.02 0.18
C GLN A 22 3.82 -11.07 -0.49
N TYR A 23 2.87 -10.65 -1.33
CA TYR A 23 1.89 -11.52 -1.96
C TYR A 23 2.21 -11.89 -3.43
N GLY A 24 3.36 -11.46 -3.96
CA GLY A 24 3.81 -11.80 -5.31
C GLY A 24 3.07 -11.05 -6.44
N TYR A 25 2.48 -9.91 -6.13
CA TYR A 25 1.93 -8.98 -7.11
C TYR A 25 3.04 -8.18 -7.79
N THR A 26 2.74 -7.55 -8.93
CA THR A 26 3.63 -6.57 -9.57
C THR A 26 3.74 -5.29 -8.75
N ASP A 27 4.65 -4.39 -9.17
CA ASP A 27 4.69 -3.04 -8.63
C ASP A 27 3.31 -2.35 -8.74
N PRO A 28 2.86 -1.69 -7.67
CA PRO A 28 1.55 -1.05 -7.63
C PRO A 28 1.54 0.24 -8.48
N PHE A 29 0.38 0.57 -9.02
CA PHE A 29 0.18 1.82 -9.75
C PHE A 29 -1.13 2.49 -9.36
N CYS A 30 -1.12 3.82 -9.34
CA CYS A 30 -2.31 4.60 -9.00
C CYS A 30 -3.12 4.88 -10.27
N ARG A 31 -4.42 4.57 -10.23
CA ARG A 31 -5.37 4.88 -11.30
C ARG A 31 -6.70 5.30 -10.69
N ASN A 32 -7.20 6.47 -11.09
CA ASN A 32 -8.44 7.06 -10.57
C ASN A 32 -8.47 7.23 -9.05
N GLY A 33 -7.31 7.51 -8.43
CA GLY A 33 -7.21 7.68 -6.98
C GLY A 33 -7.24 6.37 -6.18
N GLU A 34 -7.14 5.23 -6.84
CA GLU A 34 -7.06 3.92 -6.20
C GLU A 34 -5.76 3.23 -6.61
N TRP A 35 -5.23 2.38 -5.72
CA TRP A 35 -4.05 1.57 -6.01
C TRP A 35 -4.43 0.22 -6.62
N TRP A 36 -3.76 -0.11 -7.70
CA TRP A 36 -3.95 -1.31 -8.49
C TRP A 36 -2.64 -2.08 -8.62
N ALA A 37 -2.72 -3.39 -8.76
CA ALA A 37 -1.59 -4.23 -9.10
C ALA A 37 -2.04 -5.44 -9.92
N PHE A 38 -1.12 -6.06 -10.66
CA PHE A 38 -1.41 -7.33 -11.33
C PHE A 38 -1.14 -8.48 -10.34
N PRO A 39 -2.08 -9.42 -10.18
CA PRO A 39 -1.84 -10.60 -9.36
C PRO A 39 -0.78 -11.50 -9.99
N PRO A 40 -0.18 -12.43 -9.21
CA PRO A 40 0.79 -13.38 -9.73
C PRO A 40 0.19 -14.17 -10.91
N ASN A 41 0.87 -14.13 -12.06
CA ASN A 41 0.41 -14.73 -13.33
C ASN A 41 -0.90 -14.16 -13.91
N GLY A 42 -1.40 -13.05 -13.35
CA GLY A 42 -2.60 -12.37 -13.82
C GLY A 42 -2.33 -11.39 -14.95
N VAL A 43 -3.27 -11.30 -15.89
CA VAL A 43 -3.22 -10.34 -17.00
C VAL A 43 -4.14 -9.15 -16.82
N MET A 44 -5.01 -9.18 -15.80
CA MET A 44 -5.92 -8.09 -15.45
C MET A 44 -5.54 -7.52 -14.09
N PRO A 45 -5.43 -6.19 -13.94
CA PRO A 45 -5.13 -5.59 -12.66
C PRO A 45 -6.35 -5.64 -11.75
N VAL A 46 -6.10 -5.77 -10.46
CA VAL A 46 -7.11 -5.68 -9.40
C VAL A 46 -6.82 -4.48 -8.51
N ARG A 47 -7.86 -3.93 -7.88
CA ARG A 47 -7.69 -2.93 -6.83
C ARG A 47 -7.15 -3.62 -5.59
N ILE A 48 -6.10 -3.08 -4.98
CA ILE A 48 -5.50 -3.66 -3.78
C ILE A 48 -6.55 -3.79 -2.67
N ARG A 49 -7.38 -2.76 -2.46
CA ARG A 49 -8.45 -2.76 -1.45
C ARG A 49 -9.46 -3.91 -1.59
N ASP A 50 -9.67 -4.41 -2.80
CA ASP A 50 -10.68 -5.47 -3.05
C ASP A 50 -10.12 -6.86 -2.72
N VAL A 51 -8.81 -6.98 -2.58
CA VAL A 51 -8.10 -8.26 -2.39
C VAL A 51 -7.32 -8.31 -1.07
N LEU A 52 -7.38 -7.26 -0.25
CA LEU A 52 -6.89 -7.30 1.13
C LEU A 52 -7.67 -8.36 1.92
N THR A 53 -6.95 -9.18 2.67
CA THR A 53 -7.56 -10.11 3.62
C THR A 53 -7.85 -9.40 4.95
N GLU A 54 -8.71 -9.98 5.80
CA GLU A 54 -8.95 -9.43 7.15
C GLU A 54 -7.66 -9.32 7.98
N GLU A 55 -6.69 -10.20 7.72
CA GLU A 55 -5.37 -10.20 8.37
C GLU A 55 -4.51 -9.02 7.90
N ASP A 56 -4.71 -8.53 6.68
CA ASP A 56 -3.98 -7.40 6.08
C ASP A 56 -4.54 -6.04 6.49
N CYS A 57 -5.76 -5.97 7.05
CA CYS A 57 -6.40 -4.71 7.47
C CYS A 57 -5.75 -4.07 8.72
N GLN A 58 -4.52 -4.48 9.08
CA GLN A 58 -3.77 -3.86 10.15
C GLN A 58 -3.13 -2.56 9.69
N ALA A 59 -3.46 -1.48 10.39
CA ALA A 59 -2.90 -0.17 10.12
C ALA A 59 -1.43 -0.10 10.54
N HIS A 60 -0.59 0.42 9.64
CA HIS A 60 0.83 0.62 9.83
C HIS A 60 1.12 2.09 10.16
N TRP A 61 1.72 2.33 11.31
CA TRP A 61 2.14 3.68 11.70
C TRP A 61 3.39 4.10 10.95
N VAL A 62 3.26 5.15 10.16
CA VAL A 62 4.35 5.79 9.42
C VAL A 62 4.60 7.19 9.94
N GLN A 63 5.84 7.67 9.81
CA GLN A 63 6.19 9.05 10.13
C GLN A 63 6.50 9.81 8.84
N ILE A 64 5.84 10.94 8.63
CA ILE A 64 6.08 11.86 7.52
C ILE A 64 6.52 13.21 8.11
N GLY A 65 7.82 13.47 8.06
CA GLY A 65 8.43 14.61 8.75
C GLY A 65 8.13 14.60 10.26
N ARG A 66 7.21 15.48 10.70
CA ARG A 66 6.80 15.64 12.10
C ARG A 66 5.42 15.05 12.43
N VAL A 67 4.76 14.44 11.45
CA VAL A 67 3.41 13.89 11.60
C VAL A 67 3.49 12.36 11.57
N SER A 68 2.76 11.72 12.48
CA SER A 68 2.55 10.27 12.45
C SER A 68 1.16 9.98 11.90
N LEU A 69 1.08 9.08 10.92
CA LEU A 69 -0.18 8.65 10.30
C LEU A 69 -0.26 7.12 10.32
N ALA A 70 -1.48 6.60 10.40
CA ALA A 70 -1.74 5.18 10.24
C ALA A 70 -2.23 4.93 8.81
N LEU A 71 -1.51 4.10 8.07
CA LEU A 71 -1.83 3.73 6.68
C LEU A 71 -2.20 2.25 6.60
N LEU A 72 -3.19 1.93 5.78
CA LEU A 72 -3.50 0.56 5.38
C LEU A 72 -2.65 0.14 4.18
N PRO A 73 -2.52 -1.18 3.91
CA PRO A 73 -1.70 -1.65 2.79
C PRO A 73 -2.24 -1.28 1.40
N ASP A 74 -3.51 -0.91 1.27
CA ASP A 74 -4.06 -0.32 0.04
C ASP A 74 -3.74 1.18 -0.12
N GLY A 75 -3.00 1.76 0.83
CA GLY A 75 -2.59 3.16 0.82
C GLY A 75 -3.64 4.12 1.39
N SER A 76 -4.75 3.60 1.91
CA SER A 76 -5.78 4.41 2.58
C SER A 76 -5.41 4.71 4.04
N PHE A 77 -6.13 5.65 4.65
CA PHE A 77 -5.95 5.99 6.06
C PHE A 77 -6.84 5.11 6.94
N ALA A 78 -6.32 4.66 8.08
CA ALA A 78 -7.07 3.92 9.10
C ALA A 78 -7.76 4.84 10.12
#